data_AF-A0A4Y7SDF0-F1
#
_entry.id   AF-A0A4Y7SDF0-F1
#
_cell.length_a   1.000
_cell.length_b   1.000
_cell.length_c   1.000
_cell.angle_alpha   90.00
_cell.angle_beta   90.00
_cell.angle_gamma   90.00
#
_symmetry.space_group_name_H-M   'P 1'
#
loop_
_entity.id
_entity.type
_entity.pdbx_description
1 polymer ?
#
loop_
_entity_poly.entity_id
_entity_poly.type
_entity_poly.pdbx_seq_one_letter_code
_entity_poly.pdbx_strand_id
1 'polypeptide(L)' 'RLLRILISESAHLTWLLRCNWRIEREQDPSKLHTPAEIEQRWRRAIERRMRMDWFFTS' A
#
# COMPACT_ATOMS: atom_id res chain seq x y z
N ARG A 1 -4.64 16.07 9.43
CA ARG A 1 -3.26 15.61 9.17
C ARG A 1 -3.24 14.13 8.79
N LEU A 2 -3.80 13.24 9.62
CA LEU A 2 -3.91 11.80 9.37
C LEU A 2 -4.59 11.42 8.04
N LEU A 3 -5.72 12.06 7.70
CA LEU A 3 -6.45 11.79 6.45
C LEU A 3 -5.62 12.06 5.18
N ARG A 4 -4.80 13.12 5.19
CA ARG A 4 -3.92 13.44 4.06
C ARG A 4 -2.82 12.39 3.89
N ILE A 5 -2.28 11.89 5.00
CA ILE A 5 -1.29 10.80 5.01
C ILE A 5 -1.94 9.52 4.47
N LEU A 6 -3.14 9.17 4.96
CA LEU A 6 -3.89 8.01 4.48
C LEU A 6 -4.14 8.09 2.96
N ILE A 7 -4.67 9.20 2.45
CA ILE A 7 -4.95 9.36 1.01
C ILE A 7 -3.67 9.25 0.17
N SER A 8 -2.59 9.90 0.61
CA SER A 8 -1.30 9.82 -0.08
C SER A 8 -0.76 8.39 -0.12
N GLU A 9 -0.82 7.67 0.99
CA GLU A 9 -0.32 6.30 1.08
C GLU A 9 -1.19 5.34 0.28
N SER A 10 -2.50 5.56 0.27
CA SER A 10 -3.47 4.82 -0.54
C SER A 10 -3.13 4.89 -2.03
N ALA A 11 -2.86 6.10 -2.51
CA ALA A 11 -2.48 6.35 -3.90
C ALA A 11 -1.12 5.71 -4.22
N HIS A 12 -0.14 5.84 -3.32
CA HIS A 12 1.18 5.22 -3.48
C HIS A 12 1.10 3.70 -3.54
N LEU A 13 0.34 3.06 -2.64
CA LEU A 13 0.13 1.61 -2.63
C LEU A 13 -0.52 1.13 -3.91
N THR A 14 -1.55 1.84 -4.40
CA THR A 14 -2.22 1.51 -5.67
C THR A 14 -1.25 1.59 -6.84
N TRP A 15 -0.42 2.64 -6.88
CA TRP A 15 0.63 2.79 -7.89
C TRP A 15 1.66 1.67 -7.82
N LEU A 16 2.13 1.33 -6.61
CA LEU A 16 3.14 0.30 -6.39
C LEU A 16 2.60 -1.08 -6.77
N LEU A 17 1.33 -1.37 -6.48
CA LEU A 17 0.64 -2.58 -6.91
C LEU A 17 0.60 -2.71 -8.44
N ARG A 18 0.30 -1.60 -9.13
CA ARG A 18 0.30 -1.55 -10.59
C ARG A 18 1.69 -1.73 -11.18
N CYS A 19 2.71 -1.10 -10.61
CA CYS A 19 4.10 -1.28 -11.04
C CYS A 19 4.56 -2.71 -10.82
N ASN A 20 4.27 -3.30 -9.67
CA ASN A 20 4.61 -4.69 -9.34
C ASN A 20 3.92 -5.66 -10.31
N TRP A 21 2.63 -5.45 -10.62
CA TRP A 21 1.93 -6.23 -11.64
C TRP A 21 2.51 -6.06 -13.05
N ARG A 22 2.87 -4.83 -13.44
CA ARG A 22 3.40 -4.53 -14.77
C ARG A 22 4.84 -5.02 -14.98
N ILE A 23 5.68 -4.91 -13.96
CA ILE A 23 7.12 -5.19 -14.06
C ILE A 23 7.44 -6.62 -13.66
N GLU A 24 6.90 -7.13 -12.55
CA GLU A 24 7.24 -8.48 -12.06
C GLU A 24 6.33 -9.57 -12.65
N ARG A 25 5.13 -9.21 -13.10
CA ARG A 25 4.13 -10.17 -13.59
C ARG A 25 3.79 -10.00 -15.07
N GLU A 26 4.56 -9.19 -15.80
CA GLU A 26 4.44 -9.01 -17.26
C GLU A 26 3.02 -8.64 -17.74
N GLN A 27 2.22 -8.01 -16.87
CA GLN A 27 0.80 -7.71 -17.14
C GLN A 27 -0.08 -8.95 -17.35
N ASP A 28 0.34 -10.10 -16.85
CA ASP A 28 -0.43 -11.33 -16.93
C ASP A 28 -1.75 -11.18 -16.13
N PRO A 29 -2.92 -11.28 -16.79
CA PRO A 29 -4.22 -11.17 -16.13
C PRO A 29 -4.45 -12.30 -15.11
N SER A 30 -3.81 -13.46 -15.30
CA SER A 30 -3.92 -14.60 -14.39
C SER A 30 -3.19 -14.38 -13.07
N LYS A 31 -2.24 -13.43 -13.05
CA LYS A 31 -1.46 -13.07 -11.87
C LYS A 31 -1.91 -11.73 -11.29
N LEU A 32 -3.20 -11.38 -11.38
CA LEU A 32 -3.74 -10.26 -10.62
C LEU A 32 -3.59 -10.51 -9.12
N HIS A 33 -3.36 -9.44 -8.36
CA HIS A 33 -3.26 -9.54 -6.91
C HIS A 33 -4.64 -9.85 -6.33
N THR A 34 -4.68 -10.76 -5.36
CA THR A 34 -5.94 -11.08 -4.69
C THR A 34 -6.36 -9.93 -3.76
N PRO A 35 -7.66 -9.74 -3.52
CA PRO A 35 -8.14 -8.71 -2.58
C PRO A 35 -7.51 -8.85 -1.18
N ALA A 36 -7.29 -10.08 -0.73
CA ALA A 36 -6.67 -10.38 0.56
C ALA A 36 -5.21 -9.93 0.63
N GLU A 37 -4.40 -10.17 -0.40
CA GLU A 37 -3.02 -9.69 -0.47
C GLU A 37 -2.94 -8.16 -0.48
N ILE A 38 -3.86 -7.52 -1.21
CA ILE A 38 -3.97 -6.05 -1.26
C ILE A 38 -4.28 -5.52 0.13
N GLU A 39 -5.28 -6.08 0.82
CA GLU A 39 -5.69 -5.68 2.17
C GLU A 39 -4.54 -5.86 3.17
N GLN A 40 -3.82 -6.99 3.12
CA GLN A 40 -2.70 -7.24 4.02
C GLN A 40 -1.55 -6.24 3.81
N ARG A 41 -1.21 -5.93 2.55
CA ARG A 41 -0.20 -4.90 2.23
C ARG A 41 -0.65 -3.53 2.72
N TRP A 42 -1.92 -3.19 2.52
CA TRP A 42 -2.51 -1.94 2.97
C TRP A 42 -2.44 -1.78 4.48
N ARG A 43 -2.86 -2.80 5.22
CA ARG A 43 -2.82 -2.86 6.68
C ARG A 43 -1.41 -2.64 7.21
N ARG A 44 -0.43 -3.36 6.67
CA ARG A 44 0.99 -3.22 7.06
C ARG A 44 1.54 -1.81 6.81
N ALA A 45 1.19 -1.18 5.69
CA ALA A 45 1.65 0.15 5.36
C ALA A 45 1.06 1.21 6.32
N ILE A 46 -0.24 1.11 6.63
CA ILE A 46 -0.91 2.00 7.59
C ILE A 46 -0.34 1.80 9.00
N GLU A 47 -0.21 0.56 9.46
CA GLU A 47 0.35 0.27 10.78
C GLU A 47 1.78 0.81 10.94
N ARG A 48 2.60 0.71 9.89
CA ARG A 48 3.95 1.28 9.90
C ARG A 48 3.91 2.80 10.03
N ARG A 49 3.03 3.47 9.28
CA ARG A 49 2.86 4.93 9.35
C ARG A 49 2.31 5.40 10.69
N MET A 50 1.29 4.73 11.22
CA MET A 50 0.73 5.03 12.53
C MET A 50 1.79 4.90 13.62
N ARG A 51 2.62 3.84 13.59
CA ARG A 51 3.77 3.70 14.50
C ARG A 51 4.76 4.85 14.35
N MET A 52 5.14 5.21 13.12
CA MET A 52 6.05 6.33 12.88
C MET A 52 5.51 7.66 13.41
N ASP A 53 4.24 7.97 13.15
CA ASP A 53 3.58 9.17 13.68
C ASP A 53 3.56 9.15 15.21
N TRP A 54 3.26 7.99 15.83
CA TRP A 54 3.29 7.83 17.29
C TRP A 54 4.68 8.09 17.89
N PHE A 55 5.72 7.48 17.31
CA PHE A 55 7.10 7.67 17.78
C PHE A 55 7.61 9.11 17.63
N PHE A 56 7.22 9.81 16.56
CA PHE A 56 7.65 11.20 16.34
C PHE A 56 6.87 12.24 17.15
N THR A 57 5.78 11.84 17.80
CA THR A 57 4.95 12.74 18.62
C THR A 57 5.12 12.50 20.12
N SER A 58 5.98 11.56 20.53
CA SER A 58 6.34 11.30 21.95
C SER A 58 7.58 12.10 22.39
#